data_AF-A0A090QVE3-F1
#
_entry.id   AF-A0A090QVE3-F1
#
_cell.length_a   1.000
_cell.length_b   1.000
_cell.length_c   1.000
_cell.angle_alpha   90.00
_cell.angle_beta   90.00
_cell.angle_gamma   90.00
#
_symmetry.space_group_name_H-M   'P 1'
#
loop_
_entity.id
_entity.type
_entity.pdbx_description
1 polymer ?
#
loop_
_entity_poly.entity_id
_entity_poly.type
_entity_poly.pdbx_seq_one_letter_code
_entity_poly.pdbx_strand_id
1 'polypeptide(L)'
;MSASLEQLLSLQQATLVSLSRLLEQEKTAIVERKAADIAQLANEKLALIHKVQQQDHQIASHAQRQRLVDEATLAEQVTQIKAIVTRCKATNEVNGEALQRAQLSFHKLNNLFQQSRGKHQMTYTSEGMAQNIRSLGTNIKA
;
A
#
# COMPACT_ATOMS: atom_id res chain seq x y z
N MET A 1 -6.02 28.26 23.71
CA MET A 1 -6.36 28.88 22.41
C MET A 1 -6.54 27.76 21.41
N SER A 2 -7.77 27.46 21.01
CA SER A 2 -8.06 26.49 19.94
C SER A 2 -7.61 27.06 18.60
N ALA A 3 -6.90 26.26 17.79
CA ALA A 3 -6.51 26.65 16.44
C ALA A 3 -7.74 27.00 15.61
N SER A 4 -7.62 27.98 14.70
CA SER A 4 -8.75 28.35 13.85
C SER A 4 -9.08 27.23 12.86
N LEU A 5 -10.33 27.19 12.41
CA LEU A 5 -10.79 26.17 11.47
C LEU A 5 -9.99 26.19 10.15
N GLU A 6 -9.64 27.38 9.66
CA GLU A 6 -8.76 27.57 8.48
C GLU A 6 -7.35 27.00 8.71
N GLN A 7 -6.79 27.18 9.90
CA GLN A 7 -5.50 26.58 10.26
C GLN A 7 -5.57 25.06 10.30
N LEU A 8 -6.67 24.47 10.80
CA LEU A 8 -6.86 23.03 10.80
C LEU A 8 -6.99 22.46 9.38
N LEU A 9 -7.76 23.12 8.50
CA LEU A 9 -7.92 22.71 7.11
C LEU A 9 -6.62 22.80 6.32
N SER A 10 -5.88 23.91 6.46
CA SER A 10 -4.56 24.07 5.81
C SER A 10 -3.55 23.04 6.30
N LEU A 11 -3.54 22.72 7.60
CA LEU A 11 -2.69 21.67 8.15
C LEU A 11 -3.04 20.28 7.61
N GLN A 12 -4.34 19.99 7.48
CA GLN A 12 -4.83 18.74 6.89
C GLN A 12 -4.42 18.64 5.42
N GLN A 13 -4.61 19.72 4.65
CA GLN A 13 -4.21 19.78 3.25
C GLN A 13 -2.71 19.53 3.09
N ALA A 14 -1.86 20.18 3.90
CA ALA A 14 -0.42 19.96 3.87
C ALA A 14 -0.06 18.50 4.19
N THR A 15 -0.73 17.90 5.18
CA THR A 15 -0.50 16.50 5.55
C THR A 15 -0.89 15.53 4.43
N LEU A 16 -2.00 15.81 3.74
CA LEU A 16 -2.45 15.03 2.58
C LEU A 16 -1.53 15.18 1.36
N VAL A 17 -0.98 16.36 1.13
CA VAL A 17 0.04 16.58 0.08
C VAL A 17 1.30 15.77 0.40
N SER A 18 1.76 15.77 1.65
CA SER A 18 2.87 14.91 2.09
C SER A 18 2.56 13.42 1.87
N LEU A 19 1.34 12.98 2.21
CA LEU A 19 0.90 11.60 1.97
C LEU A 19 0.91 11.25 0.48
N SER A 20 0.40 12.14 -0.38
CA SER A 20 0.41 11.92 -1.83
C SER A 20 1.84 11.78 -2.37
N ARG A 21 2.78 12.59 -1.89
CA ARG A 21 4.20 12.49 -2.28
C ARG A 21 4.80 11.16 -1.82
N LEU A 22 4.49 10.74 -0.60
CA LEU A 22 4.96 9.47 -0.06
C LEU A 22 4.44 8.29 -0.88
N LEU A 23 3.18 8.31 -1.33
CA LEU A 23 2.61 7.27 -2.19
C LEU A 23 3.32 7.17 -3.56
N GLU A 24 3.78 8.28 -4.13
CA GLU A 24 4.60 8.26 -5.36
C GLU A 24 6.01 7.69 -5.11
N GLN A 25 6.59 7.96 -3.92
CA GLN A 25 7.86 7.34 -3.52
C GLN A 25 7.69 5.83 -3.31
N GLU A 26 6.60 5.41 -2.66
CA GLU A 26 6.24 4.00 -2.46
C GLU A 26 6.11 3.28 -3.79
N LYS A 27 5.43 3.90 -4.77
CA LYS A 27 5.32 3.36 -6.14
C LYS A 27 6.70 3.13 -6.75
N THR A 28 7.60 4.11 -6.65
CA THR A 28 8.97 3.98 -7.17
C THR A 28 9.72 2.85 -6.46
N ALA A 29 9.66 2.77 -5.13
CA ALA A 29 10.31 1.72 -4.35
C ALA A 29 9.78 0.31 -4.68
N ILE A 30 8.48 0.17 -4.95
CA ILE A 30 7.86 -1.09 -5.40
C ILE A 30 8.40 -1.50 -6.77
N VAL A 31 8.47 -0.56 -7.72
CA VAL A 31 9.01 -0.82 -9.08
C VAL A 31 10.48 -1.23 -9.00
N GLU A 32 11.27 -0.54 -8.18
CA GLU A 32 12.69 -0.84 -7.95
C GLU A 32 12.93 -2.06 -7.06
N ARG A 33 11.87 -2.65 -6.48
CA ARG A 33 11.90 -3.82 -5.58
C ARG A 33 12.79 -3.62 -4.34
N LYS A 34 12.85 -2.40 -3.81
CA LYS A 34 13.64 -2.06 -2.62
C LYS A 34 12.84 -2.38 -1.34
N ALA A 35 12.96 -3.62 -0.86
CA ALA A 35 12.18 -4.10 0.28
C ALA A 35 12.33 -3.26 1.57
N ALA A 36 13.55 -2.78 1.86
CA ALA A 36 13.81 -1.92 3.02
C ALA A 36 13.06 -0.57 2.90
N ASP A 37 13.15 0.07 1.75
CA ASP A 37 12.47 1.34 1.47
C ASP A 37 10.95 1.19 1.53
N ILE A 38 10.40 0.10 0.99
CA ILE A 38 8.96 -0.20 1.07
C ILE A 38 8.50 -0.30 2.53
N ALA A 39 9.27 -0.99 3.39
CA ALA A 39 8.93 -1.12 4.80
C ALA A 39 9.01 0.22 5.55
N GLN A 40 10.04 1.04 5.26
CA GLN A 40 10.17 2.37 5.85
C GLN A 40 9.00 3.28 5.44
N LEU A 41 8.71 3.34 4.14
CA LEU A 41 7.62 4.15 3.60
C LEU A 41 6.26 3.70 4.14
N ALA A 42 6.04 2.41 4.38
CA ALA A 42 4.82 1.90 5.00
C ALA A 42 4.62 2.45 6.43
N ASN A 43 5.69 2.51 7.24
CA ASN A 43 5.62 3.08 8.59
C ASN A 43 5.32 4.59 8.56
N GLU A 44 6.01 5.33 7.69
CA GLU A 44 5.76 6.76 7.49
C GLU A 44 4.34 7.03 6.99
N LYS A 45 3.81 6.19 6.09
CA LYS A 45 2.42 6.23 5.61
C LYS A 45 1.43 6.09 6.76
N LEU A 46 1.63 5.11 7.65
CA LEU A 46 0.77 4.91 8.81
C LEU A 46 0.77 6.13 9.74
N ALA A 47 1.94 6.71 10.01
CA ALA A 47 2.05 7.92 10.83
C ALA A 47 1.28 9.10 10.23
N LEU A 48 1.36 9.31 8.90
CA LEU A 48 0.61 10.35 8.22
C LEU A 48 -0.90 10.08 8.23
N ILE A 49 -1.34 8.83 8.04
CA ILE A 49 -2.76 8.47 8.11
C ILE A 49 -3.32 8.75 9.51
N HIS A 50 -2.60 8.37 10.56
CA HIS A 50 -3.00 8.67 11.94
C HIS A 50 -3.10 10.17 12.18
N LYS A 51 -2.16 10.95 11.65
CA LYS A 51 -2.19 12.41 11.74
C LYS A 51 -3.41 13.01 11.04
N VAL A 52 -3.75 12.52 9.84
CA VAL A 52 -4.96 12.95 9.11
C VAL A 52 -6.22 12.61 9.91
N GLN A 53 -6.31 11.40 10.48
CA GLN A 53 -7.44 11.01 11.33
C GLN A 53 -7.59 11.89 12.57
N GLN A 54 -6.49 12.26 13.21
CA GLN A 54 -6.50 13.17 14.35
C GLN A 54 -6.99 14.57 13.94
N GLN A 55 -6.51 15.08 12.80
CA GLN A 55 -6.94 16.37 12.26
C GLN A 55 -8.43 16.36 11.91
N ASP A 56 -8.91 15.29 11.27
CA ASP A 56 -10.34 15.10 10.98
C ASP A 56 -11.17 15.11 12.26
N HIS A 57 -10.70 14.46 13.33
CA HIS A 57 -11.40 14.48 14.61
C HIS A 57 -11.43 15.88 15.25
N GLN A 58 -10.33 16.63 15.15
CA GLN A 58 -10.25 18.02 15.63
C GLN A 58 -11.19 18.94 14.84
N ILE A 59 -11.26 18.79 13.52
CA ILE A 59 -12.18 19.54 12.66
C ILE A 59 -13.63 19.15 12.99
N ALA A 60 -13.89 17.85 13.19
CA ALA A 60 -15.22 17.34 13.46
C ALA A 60 -15.80 17.79 14.80
N SER A 61 -14.94 17.96 15.81
CA SER A 61 -15.28 18.43 17.17
C SER A 61 -15.24 19.95 17.34
N HIS A 62 -14.83 20.69 16.30
CA HIS A 62 -14.70 22.15 16.38
C HIS A 62 -16.07 22.84 16.48
N ALA A 63 -16.22 23.78 17.43
CA ALA A 63 -17.48 24.47 17.70
C ALA A 63 -18.06 25.23 16.49
N GLN A 64 -17.19 25.67 15.57
CA GLN A 64 -17.58 26.42 14.36
C GLN A 64 -17.73 25.53 13.11
N ARG A 65 -17.96 24.23 13.27
CA ARG A 65 -18.09 23.29 12.14
C ARG A 65 -19.15 23.72 11.12
N GLN A 66 -20.25 24.34 11.55
CA GLN A 66 -21.29 24.86 10.65
C GLN A 66 -20.71 25.79 9.55
N ARG A 67 -19.65 26.56 9.87
CA ARG A 67 -18.99 27.46 8.90
C ARG A 67 -18.40 26.73 7.69
N LEU A 68 -18.08 25.43 7.81
CA LEU A 68 -17.64 24.61 6.67
C LEU A 68 -18.71 24.46 5.58
N VAL A 69 -19.98 24.66 5.93
CA VAL A 69 -21.13 24.60 5.02
C VAL A 69 -21.62 26.00 4.68
N ASP A 70 -21.64 26.89 5.67
CA ASP A 70 -22.19 28.23 5.53
C ASP A 70 -21.26 29.19 4.77
N GLU A 71 -19.93 29.01 4.85
CA GLU A 71 -18.96 29.83 4.14
C GLU A 71 -18.47 29.13 2.86
N ALA A 72 -18.77 29.73 1.72
CA ALA A 72 -18.42 29.19 0.40
C ALA A 72 -16.91 28.92 0.24
N THR A 73 -16.06 29.78 0.81
CA THR A 73 -14.60 29.64 0.79
C THR A 73 -14.12 28.39 1.53
N LEU A 74 -14.67 28.13 2.72
CA LEU A 74 -14.34 26.94 3.51
C LEU A 74 -14.93 25.67 2.88
N ALA A 75 -16.14 25.75 2.34
CA ALA A 75 -16.76 24.65 1.61
C ALA A 75 -15.94 24.23 0.37
N GLU A 76 -15.39 25.20 -0.35
CA GLU A 76 -14.48 24.95 -1.47
C GLU A 76 -13.18 24.26 -1.00
N GLN A 77 -12.57 24.74 0.09
CA GLN A 77 -11.38 24.10 0.67
C GLN A 77 -11.64 22.65 1.07
N VAL A 78 -12.77 22.36 1.72
CA VAL A 78 -13.18 21.00 2.06
C VAL A 78 -13.34 20.13 0.80
N THR A 79 -13.90 20.70 -0.26
CA THR A 79 -14.08 19.99 -1.54
C THR A 79 -12.73 19.64 -2.17
N GLN A 80 -11.77 20.58 -2.15
CA GLN A 80 -10.40 20.33 -2.62
C GLN A 80 -9.70 19.25 -1.79
N ILE A 81 -9.83 19.30 -0.46
CA ILE A 81 -9.28 18.28 0.45
C ILE A 81 -9.86 16.90 0.13
N LYS A 82 -11.19 16.79 -0.06
CA LYS A 82 -11.83 15.52 -0.46
C LYS A 82 -11.32 14.99 -1.81
N ALA A 83 -11.05 15.87 -2.77
CA ALA A 83 -10.48 15.48 -4.04
C ALA A 83 -9.06 14.90 -3.87
N ILE A 84 -8.22 15.51 -3.02
CA ILE A 84 -6.88 14.99 -2.70
C ILE A 84 -6.99 13.63 -2.00
N VAL A 85 -7.87 13.48 -1.01
CA VAL A 85 -8.09 12.19 -0.32
C VAL A 85 -8.48 11.09 -1.31
N THR A 86 -9.41 11.41 -2.22
CA THR A 86 -9.87 10.47 -3.25
C THR A 86 -8.70 10.03 -4.15
N ARG A 87 -7.85 10.97 -4.56
CA ARG A 87 -6.63 10.68 -5.32
C ARG A 87 -5.66 9.80 -4.53
N CYS A 88 -5.38 10.13 -3.27
CA CYS A 88 -4.52 9.33 -2.40
C CYS A 88 -5.04 7.89 -2.26
N LYS A 89 -6.36 7.71 -2.11
CA LYS A 89 -7.00 6.38 -2.04
C LYS A 89 -6.75 5.59 -3.32
N ALA A 90 -6.97 6.20 -4.48
CA ALA A 90 -6.75 5.55 -5.77
C ALA A 90 -5.27 5.16 -5.97
N THR A 91 -4.32 6.04 -5.65
CA THR A 91 -2.89 5.73 -5.75
C THR A 91 -2.50 4.60 -4.79
N ASN A 92 -3.00 4.61 -3.56
CA ASN A 92 -2.71 3.56 -2.59
C ASN A 92 -3.27 2.18 -3.02
N GLU A 93 -4.43 2.15 -3.68
CA GLU A 93 -5.00 0.92 -4.24
C GLU A 93 -4.10 0.35 -5.35
N VAL A 94 -3.66 1.20 -6.28
CA VAL A 94 -2.71 0.83 -7.35
C VAL A 94 -1.40 0.30 -6.77
N ASN A 95 -0.86 0.94 -5.74
CA ASN A 95 0.36 0.49 -5.05
C ASN A 95 0.14 -0.88 -4.36
N GLY A 96 -1.01 -1.07 -3.72
CA GLY A 96 -1.38 -2.32 -3.08
C GLY A 96 -1.43 -3.49 -4.06
N GLU A 97 -2.07 -3.29 -5.22
CA GLU A 97 -2.08 -4.30 -6.28
C GLU A 97 -0.68 -4.60 -6.82
N ALA A 98 0.15 -3.57 -7.02
CA ALA A 98 1.51 -3.73 -7.51
C ALA A 98 2.36 -4.57 -6.54
N LEU A 99 2.21 -4.33 -5.23
CA LEU A 99 2.86 -5.09 -4.18
C LEU A 99 2.40 -6.56 -4.16
N GLN A 100 1.08 -6.79 -4.26
CA GLN A 100 0.52 -8.14 -4.30
C GLN A 100 1.03 -8.93 -5.52
N ARG A 101 1.10 -8.28 -6.70
CA ARG A 101 1.67 -8.90 -7.90
C ARG A 101 3.15 -9.24 -7.72
N ALA A 102 3.93 -8.35 -7.11
CA ALA A 102 5.34 -8.59 -6.81
C ALA A 102 5.52 -9.80 -5.87
N GLN A 103 4.71 -9.89 -4.82
CA GLN A 103 4.72 -11.00 -3.87
C GLN A 103 4.37 -12.33 -4.55
N LEU A 104 3.33 -12.38 -5.38
CA LEU A 104 2.92 -13.59 -6.09
C LEU A 104 4.02 -14.09 -7.05
N SER A 105 4.67 -13.17 -7.77
CA SER A 105 5.78 -13.49 -8.66
C SER A 105 6.97 -14.07 -7.89
N PHE A 106 7.31 -13.47 -6.74
CA PHE A 106 8.37 -13.99 -5.87
C PHE A 106 8.04 -15.38 -5.33
N HIS A 107 6.81 -15.60 -4.88
CA HIS A 107 6.37 -16.91 -4.38
C HIS A 107 6.46 -17.98 -5.47
N LYS A 108 6.03 -17.66 -6.70
CA LYS A 108 6.14 -18.56 -7.86
C LYS A 108 7.60 -18.91 -8.16
N LEU A 109 8.51 -17.93 -8.14
CA LEU A 109 9.94 -18.16 -8.34
C LEU A 109 10.53 -19.05 -7.24
N ASN A 110 10.19 -18.81 -5.98
CA ASN A 110 10.66 -19.62 -4.85
C ASN A 110 10.18 -21.08 -4.98
N ASN A 111 8.91 -21.30 -5.36
CA ASN A 111 8.38 -22.63 -5.62
C ASN A 111 9.13 -23.34 -6.75
N LEU A 112 9.47 -22.64 -7.84
CA LEU A 112 10.29 -23.19 -8.93
C LEU A 112 11.70 -23.56 -8.46
N PHE A 113 12.34 -22.74 -7.62
CA PHE A 113 13.64 -23.06 -7.04
C PHE A 113 13.60 -24.30 -6.13
N GLN A 114 12.57 -24.43 -5.29
CA GLN A 114 12.39 -25.60 -4.44
C GLN A 114 12.17 -26.87 -5.28
N GLN A 115 11.34 -26.81 -6.32
CA GLN A 115 11.14 -27.91 -7.26
C GLN A 115 12.44 -28.28 -8.02
N SER A 116 13.24 -27.29 -8.41
CA SER A 116 14.54 -27.51 -9.08
C SER A 116 15.56 -28.18 -8.15
N ARG A 117 15.61 -27.76 -6.88
CA ARG A 117 16.48 -28.37 -5.84
C ARG A 117 16.05 -29.79 -5.47
N GLY A 118 14.75 -30.06 -5.39
CA GLY A 118 14.22 -31.42 -5.19
C GLY A 118 14.56 -32.38 -6.34
N LYS A 119 14.73 -31.86 -7.58
CA LYS A 119 15.22 -32.65 -8.72
C LYS A 119 16.75 -32.90 -8.68
N HIS A 120 17.53 -32.01 -8.08
CA HIS A 120 18.99 -32.15 -7.95
C HIS A 120 19.43 -33.01 -6.75
N GLN A 121 18.52 -33.41 -5.87
CA GLN A 121 18.73 -34.47 -4.86
C GLN A 121 18.46 -35.88 -5.41
N MET A 122 18.54 -36.07 -6.74
CA MET A 122 18.57 -37.39 -7.38
C MET A 122 19.94 -37.69 -8.00
N THR A 123 21.02 -37.44 -7.26
CA THR A 123 22.33 -37.96 -7.66
C THR A 123 22.52 -39.33 -7.00
N TYR A 124 22.17 -40.35 -7.79
CA TYR A 124 22.59 -41.76 -7.71
C TYR A 124 23.01 -42.27 -6.33
N THR A 125 22.09 -42.91 -5.60
CA THR A 125 22.50 -44.05 -4.78
C THR A 125 22.77 -45.22 -5.73
N SER A 126 23.86 -45.93 -5.49
CA SER A 126 24.45 -47.00 -6.30
C SER A 126 23.62 -48.29 -6.40
N GLU A 127 22.32 -48.27 -6.08
CA GLU A 127 21.50 -49.49 -5.88
C GLU A 127 20.22 -49.57 -6.74
N GLY A 128 20.07 -48.71 -7.76
CA GLY A 128 19.24 -49.04 -8.94
C GLY A 128 17.75 -49.34 -8.71
N MET A 129 17.11 -48.84 -7.65
CA MET A 129 15.67 -49.03 -7.42
C MET A 129 14.99 -47.71 -7.04
N ALA A 130 14.44 -47.00 -8.02
CA ALA A 130 13.54 -45.87 -7.78
C ALA A 130 12.09 -46.36 -7.86
N GLN A 131 11.45 -46.61 -6.71
CA GLN A 131 10.02 -46.86 -6.65
C GLN A 131 9.25 -45.55 -6.84
N ASN A 132 8.58 -45.46 -7.98
CA ASN A 132 7.64 -44.40 -8.34
C ASN A 132 6.31 -44.60 -7.60
N ILE A 133 5.89 -43.64 -6.78
CA ILE A 133 4.47 -43.48 -6.44
C ILE A 133 4.05 -42.00 -6.54
N ARG A 134 3.57 -41.65 -7.74
CA ARG A 134 2.28 -40.97 -8.09
C ARG A 134 1.93 -39.66 -7.35
N SER A 135 1.41 -38.60 -7.97
CA SER A 135 0.50 -38.50 -9.11
C SER A 135 0.62 -37.09 -9.70
N LEU A 136 1.01 -36.97 -10.97
CA LEU A 136 0.90 -35.74 -11.76
C LEU A 136 -0.57 -35.53 -12.11
N GLY A 137 -1.35 -35.06 -11.13
CA GLY A 137 -2.72 -34.62 -11.32
C GLY A 137 -2.77 -33.17 -11.77
N THR A 138 -2.52 -32.89 -13.05
CA THR A 138 -3.02 -31.69 -13.72
C THR A 138 -3.22 -31.99 -15.21
N ASN A 139 -4.43 -32.40 -15.54
CA ASN A 139 -4.97 -32.29 -16.89
C ASN A 139 -5.02 -30.80 -17.26
N ILE A 140 -4.13 -30.34 -18.14
CA ILE A 140 -4.33 -29.09 -18.88
C ILE A 140 -4.65 -29.50 -20.31
N LYS A 141 -5.92 -29.34 -20.71
CA LYS A 141 -6.35 -29.37 -22.11
C LYS A 141 -5.87 -28.10 -22.80
N ALA A 142 -5.30 -28.26 -23.99
CA ALA A 142 -5.18 -27.21 -25.00
C ALA A 142 -6.55 -26.95 -25.65
#